data_AF-A0A350Y6C5-F1
#
_entry.id   AF-A0A350Y6C5-F1
#
_cell.length_a   1.000
_cell.length_b   1.000
_cell.length_c   1.000
_cell.angle_alpha   90.00
_cell.angle_beta   90.00
_cell.angle_gamma   90.00
#
_symmetry.space_group_name_H-M   'P 1'
#
loop_
_entity.id
_entity.type
_entity.pdbx_description
1 polymer ?
#
loop_
_entity_poly.entity_id
_entity_poly.type
_entity_poly.pdbx_seq_one_letter_code
_entity_poly.pdbx_strand_id
1 'polypeptide(L)' 'GASKHLKAGAKRVVISAPTKEKDPEKVPTLLVGVNHHSYDPNKHTVVSNASCTTNCLAPIAKV' A
#
# COMPACT_ATOMS: atom_id res chain seq x y z
N GLY A 1 4.49 9.11 -11.59
CA GLY A 1 4.68 8.02 -10.61
C GLY A 1 4.52 8.58 -9.22
N ALA A 2 4.09 7.76 -8.26
CA ALA A 2 3.69 8.18 -6.90
C ALA A 2 4.69 9.11 -6.19
N SER A 3 6.00 8.88 -6.36
CA SER A 3 7.07 9.72 -5.79
C SER A 3 7.05 11.18 -6.24
N LYS A 4 6.42 11.52 -7.39
CA LYS A 4 6.25 12.90 -7.83
C LYS A 4 5.36 13.71 -6.87
N HIS A 5 4.37 13.08 -6.23
CA HIS A 5 3.53 13.75 -5.24
C HIS A 5 4.32 14.09 -3.98
N LEU A 6 5.25 13.24 -3.56
CA LEU A 6 6.15 13.54 -2.43
C LEU A 6 7.04 14.74 -2.74
N LYS A 7 7.63 14.79 -3.95
CA LYS A 7 8.43 15.94 -4.40
C LYS A 7 7.62 17.23 -4.50
N ALA A 8 6.32 17.13 -4.77
CA ALA A 8 5.40 18.27 -4.82
C ALA A 8 4.91 18.73 -3.44
N GLY A 9 5.35 18.09 -2.34
CA GLY A 9 5.04 18.48 -0.96
C GLY A 9 4.01 17.60 -0.24
N ALA A 10 3.49 16.54 -0.88
CA ALA A 10 2.67 15.57 -0.17
C ALA A 10 3.51 14.81 0.87
N LYS A 11 2.99 14.67 2.10
CA LYS A 11 3.70 13.93 3.15
C LYS A 11 3.69 12.42 2.93
N ARG A 12 2.61 11.90 2.34
CA ARG A 12 2.36 10.47 2.11
C ARG A 12 1.51 10.26 0.86
N VAL A 13 1.59 9.07 0.28
CA VAL A 13 0.83 8.69 -0.93
C VAL A 13 0.22 7.30 -0.74
N VAL A 14 -1.05 7.15 -1.11
CA VAL A 14 -1.72 5.85 -1.23
C VAL A 14 -2.03 5.60 -2.70
N ILE A 15 -1.54 4.48 -3.23
CA ILE A 15 -1.83 4.01 -4.57
C ILE A 15 -3.11 3.18 -4.51
N SER A 16 -4.16 3.59 -5.22
CA SER A 16 -5.46 2.90 -5.27
C SER A 16 -5.50 1.69 -6.22
N ALA A 17 -4.34 1.09 -6.49
CA ALA A 17 -4.16 0.00 -7.42
C ALA A 17 -2.91 -0.81 -7.03
N PRO A 18 -2.73 -2.03 -7.58
CA PRO A 18 -1.47 -2.76 -7.46
C PRO A 18 -0.29 -1.92 -7.95
N THR A 19 0.81 -1.96 -7.20
CA THR A 19 2.04 -1.30 -7.59
C THR A 19 2.85 -2.16 -8.57
N LYS A 20 3.69 -1.52 -9.39
CA LYS A 20 4.70 -2.21 -10.21
C LYS A 20 5.99 -2.49 -9.43
N GLU A 21 6.15 -1.86 -8.27
CA GLU A 21 7.27 -2.12 -7.37
C GLU A 21 7.17 -3.56 -6.85
N LYS A 22 8.27 -4.31 -6.97
CA LYS A 22 8.34 -5.71 -6.56
C LYS A 22 8.88 -5.87 -5.14
N ASP A 23 9.59 -4.86 -4.65
CA ASP A 23 10.12 -4.81 -3.30
C ASP A 23 9.03 -4.32 -2.32
N PRO A 24 8.48 -5.23 -1.48
CA PRO A 24 7.42 -4.88 -0.55
C PRO A 24 7.87 -3.92 0.56
N GLU A 25 9.18 -3.76 0.80
CA GLU A 25 9.67 -2.76 1.77
C GLU A 25 9.62 -1.34 1.20
N LYS A 26 9.73 -1.18 -0.13
CA LYS A 26 9.67 0.13 -0.78
C LYS A 26 8.25 0.65 -0.95
N VAL A 27 7.32 -0.21 -1.34
CA VAL A 27 5.90 0.12 -1.47
C VAL A 27 5.09 -1.04 -0.90
N PRO A 28 4.85 -1.07 0.41
CA PRO A 28 4.07 -2.13 1.03
C PRO A 28 2.63 -2.08 0.53
N THR A 29 2.08 -3.25 0.28
CA THR A 29 0.67 -3.44 -0.05
C THR A 29 -0.08 -3.76 1.23
N LEU A 30 -1.02 -2.88 1.60
CA LEU A 30 -1.74 -2.93 2.87
C LEU A 30 -3.23 -3.11 2.61
N LEU A 31 -3.81 -4.10 3.27
CA LEU A 31 -5.22 -4.42 3.22
C LEU A 31 -5.82 -4.23 4.61
N VAL A 32 -6.85 -3.39 4.66
CA VAL A 32 -7.61 -3.13 5.89
C VAL A 32 -8.29 -4.41 6.36
N GLY A 33 -8.26 -4.68 7.67
CA GLY A 33 -8.72 -5.95 8.27
C GLY A 33 -7.77 -7.15 8.11
N VAL A 34 -6.84 -7.12 7.15
CA VAL A 34 -5.90 -8.23 6.89
C VAL A 34 -4.54 -7.96 7.52
N ASN A 35 -3.77 -6.99 7.01
CA ASN A 35 -2.38 -6.71 7.40
C ASN A 35 -2.07 -5.21 7.60
N HIS A 36 -3.05 -4.31 7.51
CA HIS A 36 -2.85 -2.86 7.68
C HIS A 36 -2.08 -2.40 8.95
N HIS A 37 -2.04 -3.22 10.00
CA HIS A 37 -1.27 -2.95 11.22
C HIS A 37 0.25 -3.01 11.02
N SER A 38 0.74 -3.59 9.92
CA SER A 38 2.17 -3.56 9.56
C SER A 38 2.64 -2.19 9.03
N TYR A 39 1.73 -1.20 8.96
CA TYR A 39 2.07 0.15 8.56
C TYR A 39 3.06 0.80 9.54
N ASP A 40 4.28 1.08 9.08
CA ASP A 40 5.27 1.88 9.79
C ASP A 40 5.31 3.32 9.24
N PRO A 41 4.85 4.34 9.98
CA PRO A 41 4.83 5.73 9.53
C PRO A 41 6.23 6.33 9.32
N ASN A 42 7.28 5.74 9.90
CA ASN A 42 8.66 6.19 9.75
C ASN A 42 9.30 5.68 8.45
N LYS A 43 8.79 4.57 7.90
CA LYS A 43 9.32 3.94 6.67
C LYS A 43 8.40 4.14 5.47
N HIS A 44 7.09 4.01 5.69
CA HIS A 44 6.10 3.89 4.63
C HIS A 44 5.53 5.26 4.23
N THR A 45 6.23 5.91 3.29
CA THR A 45 5.79 7.18 2.69
C THR A 45 4.90 6.99 1.46
N VAL A 46 5.00 5.84 0.80
CA VAL A 46 4.13 5.41 -0.29
C VAL A 46 3.64 4.00 -0.01
N VAL A 47 2.32 3.77 -0.07
CA VAL A 47 1.71 2.45 0.15
C VAL A 47 0.73 2.13 -0.99
N SER A 48 0.44 0.85 -1.22
CA SER A 48 -0.61 0.40 -2.13
C SER A 48 -1.79 -0.16 -1.36
N ASN A 49 -3.01 0.19 -1.77
CA ASN A 49 -4.25 -0.41 -1.27
C ASN A 49 -4.68 -1.63 -2.10
N ALA A 50 -3.75 -2.25 -2.83
CA ALA A 50 -3.99 -3.39 -3.71
C ALA A 50 -5.06 -3.14 -4.80
N SER A 51 -5.65 -4.22 -5.32
CA SER A 51 -6.81 -4.16 -6.22
C SER A 51 -8.11 -4.47 -5.48
N CYS A 52 -9.25 -4.18 -6.11
CA CYS A 52 -10.57 -4.60 -5.60
C CYS A 52 -10.67 -6.13 -5.43
N THR A 53 -10.17 -6.91 -6.39
CA THR A 53 -10.17 -8.38 -6.31
C THR A 53 -9.34 -8.88 -5.13
N THR A 54 -8.16 -8.30 -4.90
CA THR A 54 -7.30 -8.67 -3.77
C THR A 54 -7.97 -8.33 -2.44
N ASN A 55 -8.62 -7.16 -2.33
CA ASN A 55 -9.36 -6.78 -1.12
C ASN A 55 -10.58 -7.68 -0.86
N CYS A 56 -11.22 -8.22 -1.89
CA CYS A 56 -12.31 -9.19 -1.74
C CYS A 56 -11.80 -10.57 -1.28
N LEU A 57 -10.72 -11.07 -1.91
CA LEU A 57 -10.22 -12.42 -1.66
C LEU A 57 -9.41 -12.55 -0.36
N ALA A 58 -8.59 -11.57 -0.02
CA ALA A 58 -7.64 -11.68 1.09
C ALA A 58 -8.29 -11.89 2.47
N PRO A 59 -9.42 -11.22 2.83
CA PRO A 59 -10.12 -11.52 4.07
C PRO A 59 -10.62 -12.96 4.15
N ILE A 60 -11.07 -13.53 3.04
CA ILE A 60 -11.52 -14.92 2.94
C ILE A 60 -10.33 -15.89 3.08
N ALA A 61 -9.16 -15.55 2.53
CA ALA A 61 -7.97 -16.39 2.62
C ALA A 61 -7.25 -16.33 3.98
N LYS A 62 -7.53 -15.32 4.82
CA LYS A 62 -6.91 -15.15 6.14
C LYS A 62 -7.58 -15.99 7.24
N VAL A 63 -8.82 -16.43 7.03
CA VAL A 63 -9.63 -17.16 8.03
C VAL A 63 -8.99 -18.47 8.46
#